data_AF-A0AAX2VSH3-F1
#
_entry.id   AF-A0AAX2VSH3-F1
#
_cell.length_a   1.000
_cell.length_b   1.000
_cell.length_c   1.000
_cell.angle_alpha   90.00
_cell.angle_beta   90.00
_cell.angle_gamma   90.00
#
_symmetry.space_group_name_H-M   'P 1'
#
loop_
_entity.id
_entity.type
_entity.pdbx_description
1 polymer ?
#
loop_
_entity_poly.entity_id
_entity_poly.type
_entity_poly.pdbx_seq_one_letter_code
_entity_poly.pdbx_strand_id
1 'polypeptide(L)'
;MSQVEKQIPKYLDWAGHFYGNDLDLEHYEILTIQYIPKKERKLETQLMTTKWFDYRLMHPMQATYYFFRLFKNEYRNFYRKAIDHKAAEFVKPIKERDFLLSREALSFWRLRQAIDALGMRYDFYLKTAFDKCFKVIANGRPLPPRPAQLKKEELLIEVFHEWESYCQASLQIAKSPYFTATLFHNSPMQVDYEDFIVKQVRMRQVQHYALGTCIYRYDALRIEKALESFDISIINQAIKSSI
;
A
#
# COMPACT_ATOMS: atom_id res chain seq x y z
N MET A 1 8.46 37.85 -17.89
CA MET A 1 8.94 36.92 -16.84
C MET A 1 7.89 35.83 -16.70
N SER A 2 8.17 34.66 -17.27
CA SER A 2 7.29 33.50 -17.21
C SER A 2 7.13 33.05 -15.76
N GLN A 3 5.92 33.19 -15.21
CA GLN A 3 5.55 32.52 -13.98
C GLN A 3 5.48 31.03 -14.32
N VAL A 4 6.58 30.32 -14.05
CA VAL A 4 6.53 28.87 -13.89
C VAL A 4 5.69 28.63 -12.65
N GLU A 5 4.38 28.47 -12.83
CA GLU A 5 3.56 27.76 -11.86
C GLU A 5 4.28 26.43 -11.63
N LYS A 6 5.00 26.31 -10.52
CA LYS A 6 5.52 25.02 -10.07
C LYS A 6 4.29 24.18 -9.78
N GLN A 7 3.86 23.43 -10.79
CA GLN A 7 2.80 22.45 -10.68
C GLN A 7 3.22 21.51 -9.56
N ILE A 8 2.59 21.66 -8.39
CA ILE A 8 2.90 20.83 -7.23
C ILE A 8 2.68 19.38 -7.67
N PRO A 9 3.71 18.51 -7.63
CA PRO A 9 3.57 17.16 -8.12
C PRO A 9 2.43 16.48 -7.35
N LYS A 10 1.44 15.95 -8.08
CA LYS A 10 0.33 15.24 -7.48
C LYS A 10 0.78 13.86 -7.04
N TYR A 11 1.38 13.80 -5.86
CA TYR A 11 2.00 12.60 -5.30
C TYR A 11 1.04 11.40 -5.12
N LEU A 12 -0.27 11.63 -5.20
CA LEU A 12 -1.32 10.64 -4.95
C LEU A 12 -2.15 10.28 -6.19
N ASP A 13 -1.81 10.77 -7.39
CA ASP A 13 -2.59 10.49 -8.61
C ASP A 13 -2.71 8.98 -8.91
N TRP A 14 -1.67 8.20 -8.58
CA TRP A 14 -1.66 6.74 -8.71
C TRP A 14 -2.78 6.04 -7.92
N ALA A 15 -3.30 6.67 -6.87
CA ALA A 15 -4.39 6.11 -6.07
C ALA A 15 -5.73 6.20 -6.83
N GLY A 16 -5.85 7.12 -7.80
CA GLY A 16 -7.10 7.41 -8.51
C GLY A 16 -8.20 7.95 -7.60
N HIS A 17 -9.42 8.08 -8.13
CA HIS A 17 -10.53 8.64 -7.37
C HIS A 17 -11.17 7.64 -6.37
N PHE A 18 -11.32 8.06 -5.12
CA PHE A 18 -12.05 7.33 -4.08
C PHE A 18 -12.84 8.29 -3.18
N TYR A 19 -13.84 7.77 -2.48
CA TYR A 19 -14.67 8.60 -1.59
C TYR A 19 -13.81 9.25 -0.50
N GLY A 20 -13.96 10.57 -0.33
CA GLY A 20 -13.20 11.34 0.65
C GLY A 20 -11.77 11.68 0.22
N ASN A 21 -11.39 11.48 -1.05
CA ASN A 21 -10.05 11.85 -1.55
C ASN A 21 -9.88 13.35 -1.79
N ASP A 22 -10.98 14.09 -1.84
CA ASP A 22 -11.13 15.51 -2.13
C ASP A 22 -11.19 16.39 -0.88
N LEU A 23 -11.21 15.77 0.30
CA LEU A 23 -11.15 16.46 1.58
C LEU A 23 -9.76 17.06 1.80
N ASP A 24 -9.72 18.23 2.43
CA ASP A 24 -8.48 18.83 2.89
C ASP A 24 -8.00 18.21 4.22
N LEU A 25 -6.81 18.64 4.65
CA LEU A 25 -6.19 18.16 5.88
C LEU A 25 -7.03 18.46 7.13
N GLU A 26 -7.65 19.63 7.20
CA GLU A 26 -8.46 20.04 8.37
C GLU A 26 -9.68 19.14 8.53
N HIS A 27 -10.38 18.84 7.43
CA HIS A 27 -11.51 17.92 7.42
C HIS A 27 -11.08 16.51 7.85
N TYR A 28 -9.94 16.02 7.37
CA TYR A 28 -9.43 14.72 7.79
C TYR A 28 -9.12 14.66 9.29
N GLU A 29 -8.56 15.73 9.87
CA GLU A 29 -8.30 15.84 11.30
C GLU A 29 -9.61 15.83 12.11
N ILE A 30 -10.60 16.65 11.71
CA ILE A 30 -11.92 16.71 12.36
C ILE A 30 -12.57 15.31 12.38
N LEU A 31 -12.64 14.63 11.22
CA LEU A 31 -13.19 13.29 11.13
C LEU A 31 -12.44 12.29 12.01
N THR A 32 -11.11 12.40 12.07
CA THR A 32 -10.28 11.50 12.87
C THR A 32 -10.52 11.72 14.36
N ILE A 33 -10.59 12.97 14.81
CA ILE A 33 -10.86 13.31 16.21
C ILE A 33 -12.26 12.86 16.62
N GLN A 34 -13.25 13.06 15.75
CA GLN A 34 -14.66 12.76 16.02
C GLN A 34 -14.95 11.26 16.06
N TYR A 35 -14.45 10.49 15.09
CA TYR A 35 -14.84 9.09 14.90
C TYR A 35 -13.83 8.08 15.45
N ILE A 36 -12.55 8.45 15.61
CA ILE A 36 -11.49 7.51 16.00
C ILE A 36 -11.06 7.73 17.46
N PRO A 37 -11.18 6.70 18.33
CA PRO A 37 -10.76 6.80 19.72
C PRO A 37 -9.28 7.17 19.87
N LYS A 38 -8.96 7.99 20.88
CA LYS A 38 -7.60 8.48 21.15
C LYS A 38 -6.55 7.36 21.23
N LYS A 39 -6.92 6.19 21.77
CA LYS A 39 -6.01 5.03 21.87
C LYS A 39 -5.56 4.50 20.52
N GLU A 40 -6.42 4.53 19.51
CA GLU A 40 -6.11 4.04 18.16
C GLU A 40 -5.29 5.11 17.40
N ARG A 41 -5.63 6.39 17.59
CA ARG A 41 -4.90 7.53 17.00
C ARG A 41 -3.43 7.57 17.40
N LYS A 42 -3.11 7.24 18.66
CA LYS A 42 -1.73 7.21 19.17
C LYS A 42 -0.80 6.26 18.41
N LEU A 43 -1.36 5.22 17.77
CA LEU A 43 -0.58 4.26 17.01
C LEU A 43 -0.10 4.84 15.67
N GLU A 44 -0.80 5.83 15.11
CA GLU A 44 -0.50 6.34 13.76
C GLU A 44 0.92 6.86 13.61
N THR A 45 1.45 7.55 14.62
CA THR A 45 2.82 8.08 14.58
C THR A 45 3.85 6.98 14.38
N GLN A 46 3.71 5.85 15.08
CA GLN A 46 4.61 4.70 14.93
C GLN A 46 4.42 4.02 13.57
N LEU A 47 3.18 3.93 13.09
CA LEU A 47 2.89 3.31 11.81
C LEU A 47 3.46 4.07 10.61
N MET A 48 3.79 5.36 10.75
CA MET A 48 4.44 6.12 9.67
C MET A 48 5.83 5.59 9.32
N THR A 49 6.51 4.89 10.23
CA THR A 49 7.84 4.32 9.98
C THR A 49 7.78 2.90 9.41
N THR A 50 6.63 2.23 9.50
CA THR A 50 6.48 0.83 9.05
C THR A 50 5.60 0.70 7.82
N LYS A 51 4.58 1.56 7.67
CA LYS A 51 3.61 1.43 6.59
C LYS A 51 4.26 1.57 5.22
N TRP A 52 3.62 0.96 4.23
CA TRP A 52 4.06 1.03 2.84
C TRP A 52 4.25 2.48 2.40
N PHE A 53 5.34 2.73 1.69
CA PHE A 53 5.87 4.08 1.39
C PHE A 53 4.83 5.04 0.82
N ASP A 54 4.07 4.60 -0.17
CA ASP A 54 3.03 5.41 -0.82
C ASP A 54 1.98 5.94 0.17
N TYR A 55 1.66 5.17 1.21
CA TYR A 55 0.63 5.52 2.19
C TYR A 55 1.14 6.48 3.27
N ARG A 56 2.46 6.69 3.37
CA ARG A 56 3.06 7.67 4.28
C ARG A 56 2.83 9.12 3.81
N LEU A 57 2.44 9.30 2.56
CA LEU A 57 2.05 10.61 2.01
C LEU A 57 0.56 10.92 2.23
N MET A 58 -0.20 9.96 2.77
CA MET A 58 -1.61 10.12 3.06
C MET A 58 -1.82 10.42 4.54
N HIS A 59 -2.79 11.30 4.83
CA HIS A 59 -3.33 11.39 6.18
C HIS A 59 -3.95 10.04 6.60
N PRO A 60 -3.87 9.59 7.87
CA PRO A 60 -4.45 8.32 8.32
C PRO A 60 -5.90 8.05 7.91
N MET A 61 -6.76 9.09 7.95
CA MET A 61 -8.14 9.02 7.46
C MET A 61 -8.22 8.80 5.96
N GLN A 62 -7.44 9.54 5.17
CA GLN A 62 -7.34 9.38 3.72
C GLN A 62 -6.88 7.97 3.35
N ALA A 63 -5.85 7.45 4.04
CA ALA A 63 -5.37 6.08 3.87
C ALA A 63 -6.45 5.04 4.19
N THR A 64 -7.30 5.30 5.20
CA THR A 64 -8.41 4.40 5.54
C THR A 64 -9.53 4.45 4.50
N TYR A 65 -9.85 5.61 3.94
CA TYR A 65 -10.78 5.72 2.80
C TYR A 65 -10.24 4.99 1.56
N TYR A 66 -8.96 5.15 1.25
CA TYR A 66 -8.30 4.43 0.16
C TYR A 66 -8.33 2.91 0.41
N PHE A 67 -8.01 2.47 1.62
CA PHE A 67 -8.11 1.08 2.05
C PHE A 67 -9.52 0.52 1.88
N PHE A 68 -10.55 1.26 2.31
CA PHE A 68 -11.94 0.85 2.17
C PHE A 68 -12.37 0.72 0.69
N ARG A 69 -11.89 1.59 -0.19
CA ARG A 69 -12.11 1.47 -1.64
C ARG A 69 -11.50 0.17 -2.19
N LEU A 70 -10.28 -0.18 -1.79
CA LEU A 70 -9.66 -1.46 -2.18
C LEU A 70 -10.41 -2.66 -1.60
N PHE A 71 -10.84 -2.59 -0.34
CA PHE A 71 -11.65 -3.63 0.28
C PHE A 71 -12.94 -3.88 -0.50
N LYS A 72 -13.64 -2.81 -0.88
CA LYS A 72 -14.86 -2.91 -1.69
C LYS A 72 -14.60 -3.58 -3.05
N ASN A 73 -13.46 -3.31 -3.68
CA ASN A 73 -13.09 -3.96 -4.93
C ASN A 73 -12.89 -5.47 -4.74
N GLU A 74 -12.13 -5.86 -3.71
CA GLU A 74 -11.90 -7.29 -3.44
C GLU A 74 -13.15 -8.02 -2.95
N TYR A 75 -14.01 -7.35 -2.20
CA TYR A 75 -15.33 -7.87 -1.82
C TYR A 75 -16.18 -8.21 -3.06
N ARG A 76 -16.17 -7.33 -4.08
CA ARG A 76 -16.88 -7.59 -5.35
C ARG A 76 -16.20 -8.70 -6.15
N ASN A 77 -14.88 -8.76 -6.16
CA ASN A 77 -14.13 -9.84 -6.82
C ASN A 77 -14.44 -11.19 -6.20
N PHE A 78 -14.51 -11.26 -4.87
CA PHE A 78 -14.94 -12.45 -4.14
C PHE A 78 -16.35 -12.86 -4.55
N TYR A 79 -17.31 -11.93 -4.53
CA TYR A 79 -18.68 -12.22 -4.99
C TYR A 79 -18.71 -12.77 -6.40
N ARG A 80 -17.94 -12.16 -7.31
CA ARG A 80 -17.88 -12.54 -8.72
C ARG A 80 -17.39 -13.98 -8.90
N LYS A 81 -16.38 -14.38 -8.13
CA LYS A 81 -15.77 -15.72 -8.19
C LYS A 81 -16.58 -16.78 -7.44
N ALA A 82 -17.15 -16.43 -6.29
CA ALA A 82 -17.64 -17.39 -5.30
C ALA A 82 -19.16 -17.53 -5.25
N ILE A 83 -19.90 -16.45 -5.55
CA ILE A 83 -21.34 -16.35 -5.24
C ILE A 83 -22.13 -16.13 -6.52
N ASP A 84 -21.97 -14.97 -7.15
CA ASP A 84 -22.72 -14.58 -8.34
C ASP A 84 -21.94 -13.51 -9.12
N HIS A 85 -21.57 -13.87 -10.35
CA HIS A 85 -20.84 -13.00 -11.26
C HIS A 85 -21.60 -11.70 -11.61
N LYS A 86 -22.90 -11.79 -11.87
CA LYS A 86 -23.73 -10.67 -12.33
C LYS A 86 -24.08 -9.74 -11.18
N ALA A 87 -24.41 -10.30 -10.00
CA ALA A 87 -24.76 -9.49 -8.83
C ALA A 87 -23.57 -8.72 -8.25
N ALA A 88 -22.33 -9.18 -8.50
CA ALA A 88 -21.10 -8.62 -7.94
C ALA A 88 -20.88 -7.12 -8.18
N GLU A 89 -21.47 -6.52 -9.20
CA GLU A 89 -21.35 -5.08 -9.44
C GLU A 89 -22.13 -4.23 -8.43
N PHE A 90 -23.27 -4.76 -7.98
CA PHE A 90 -24.24 -4.06 -7.13
C PHE A 90 -24.03 -4.33 -5.63
N VAL A 91 -23.28 -5.37 -5.28
CA VAL A 91 -22.99 -5.66 -3.87
C VAL A 91 -22.12 -4.59 -3.23
N LYS A 92 -22.41 -4.34 -1.96
CA LYS A 92 -21.66 -3.40 -1.12
C LYS A 92 -21.29 -4.10 0.18
N PRO A 93 -20.06 -3.92 0.68
CA PRO A 93 -19.64 -4.51 1.97
C PRO A 93 -20.38 -3.90 3.16
N ILE A 94 -20.83 -2.64 3.03
CA ILE A 94 -21.65 -1.91 4.01
C ILE A 94 -22.80 -1.21 3.27
N LYS A 95 -23.83 -0.76 3.98
CA LYS A 95 -24.98 -0.08 3.37
C LYS A 95 -24.65 1.37 3.01
N GLU A 96 -23.90 2.02 3.90
CA GLU A 96 -23.55 3.42 3.86
C GLU A 96 -22.52 3.72 2.77
N ARG A 97 -22.49 4.96 2.28
CA ARG A 97 -21.45 5.41 1.34
C ARG A 97 -20.13 5.65 2.06
N ASP A 98 -20.22 6.29 3.22
CA ASP A 98 -19.09 6.54 4.11
C ASP A 98 -18.96 5.38 5.11
N PHE A 99 -17.75 4.81 5.19
CA PHE A 99 -17.47 3.72 6.13
C PHE A 99 -17.53 4.19 7.59
N LEU A 100 -17.33 5.49 7.88
CA LEU A 100 -17.41 6.04 9.24
C LEU A 100 -18.79 5.92 9.86
N LEU A 101 -19.84 5.85 9.03
CA LEU A 101 -21.22 5.66 9.46
C LEU A 101 -21.58 4.19 9.72
N SER A 102 -20.71 3.26 9.31
CA SER A 102 -20.91 1.83 9.54
C SER A 102 -20.50 1.44 10.97
N ARG A 103 -21.19 0.45 11.52
CA ARG A 103 -20.78 -0.22 12.78
C ARG A 103 -19.40 -0.87 12.69
N GLU A 104 -18.89 -1.09 11.47
CA GLU A 104 -17.57 -1.67 11.21
C GLU A 104 -16.47 -0.61 11.02
N ALA A 105 -16.75 0.68 11.18
CA ALA A 105 -15.79 1.77 10.97
C ALA A 105 -14.45 1.52 11.66
N LEU A 106 -14.50 1.17 12.95
CA LEU A 106 -13.32 0.90 13.75
C LEU A 106 -12.61 -0.40 13.35
N SER A 107 -13.35 -1.38 12.80
CA SER A 107 -12.76 -2.62 12.29
C SER A 107 -11.93 -2.37 11.02
N PHE A 108 -12.40 -1.49 10.11
CA PHE A 108 -11.61 -1.06 8.95
C PHE A 108 -10.34 -0.33 9.37
N TRP A 109 -10.47 0.64 10.30
CA TRP A 109 -9.33 1.38 10.84
C TRP A 109 -8.26 0.44 11.41
N ARG A 110 -8.68 -0.47 12.30
CA ARG A 110 -7.77 -1.42 12.95
C ARG A 110 -7.14 -2.41 11.99
N LEU A 111 -7.88 -2.86 10.98
CA LEU A 111 -7.33 -3.74 9.96
C LEU A 111 -6.25 -3.02 9.15
N ARG A 112 -6.52 -1.79 8.70
CA ARG A 112 -5.54 -0.96 8.01
C ARG A 112 -4.29 -0.74 8.88
N GLN A 113 -4.46 -0.44 10.17
CA GLN A 113 -3.34 -0.32 11.11
C GLN A 113 -2.51 -1.61 11.25
N ALA A 114 -3.15 -2.79 11.28
CA ALA A 114 -2.44 -4.06 11.36
C ALA A 114 -1.61 -4.33 10.10
N ILE A 115 -2.12 -3.97 8.92
CA ILE A 115 -1.41 -4.11 7.65
C ILE A 115 -0.25 -3.11 7.56
N ASP A 116 -0.47 -1.86 8.01
CA ASP A 116 0.56 -0.83 8.11
C ASP A 116 1.73 -1.25 9.01
N ALA A 117 1.43 -1.93 10.13
CA ALA A 117 2.46 -2.41 11.06
C ALA A 117 3.40 -3.43 10.39
N LEU A 118 2.90 -4.16 9.39
CA LEU A 118 3.63 -5.17 8.64
C LEU A 118 4.25 -4.64 7.33
N GLY A 119 4.07 -3.34 7.02
CA GLY A 119 4.63 -2.71 5.82
C GLY A 119 4.11 -3.29 4.50
N MET A 120 2.96 -3.96 4.52
CA MET A 120 2.35 -4.56 3.34
C MET A 120 1.54 -3.55 2.53
N ARG A 121 1.45 -3.78 1.22
CA ARG A 121 0.46 -3.05 0.42
C ARG A 121 -0.95 -3.55 0.69
N TYR A 122 -1.91 -2.62 0.70
CA TYR A 122 -3.32 -2.93 0.94
C TYR A 122 -3.92 -3.83 -0.12
N ASP A 123 -3.59 -3.61 -1.39
CA ASP A 123 -4.09 -4.40 -2.52
C ASP A 123 -3.61 -5.86 -2.46
N PHE A 124 -2.32 -6.06 -2.17
CA PHE A 124 -1.75 -7.38 -1.95
C PHE A 124 -2.44 -8.09 -0.80
N TYR A 125 -2.48 -7.45 0.38
CA TYR A 125 -3.06 -8.07 1.57
C TYR A 125 -4.52 -8.48 1.34
N LEU A 126 -5.35 -7.55 0.84
CA LEU A 126 -6.77 -7.80 0.64
C LEU A 126 -7.00 -8.92 -0.36
N LYS A 127 -6.32 -8.91 -1.50
CA LYS A 127 -6.46 -9.97 -2.51
C LYS A 127 -6.12 -11.35 -1.91
N THR A 128 -4.95 -11.47 -1.28
CA THR A 128 -4.47 -12.74 -0.71
C THR A 128 -5.37 -13.20 0.43
N ALA A 129 -5.76 -12.30 1.34
CA ALA A 129 -6.60 -12.63 2.49
C ALA A 129 -8.01 -13.08 2.06
N PHE A 130 -8.61 -12.42 1.06
CA PHE A 130 -9.91 -12.84 0.49
C PHE A 130 -9.80 -14.19 -0.22
N ASP A 131 -8.74 -14.45 -0.99
CA ASP A 131 -8.53 -15.73 -1.67
C ASP A 131 -8.35 -16.88 -0.65
N LYS A 132 -7.72 -16.64 0.51
CA LYS A 132 -7.65 -17.61 1.61
C LYS A 132 -8.99 -17.83 2.31
N CYS A 133 -9.74 -16.75 2.53
CA CYS A 133 -11.08 -16.81 3.14
C CYS A 133 -12.14 -17.41 2.21
N PHE A 134 -11.86 -17.60 0.93
CA PHE A 134 -12.73 -18.25 -0.06
C PHE A 134 -13.26 -19.62 0.39
N LYS A 135 -12.53 -20.29 1.28
CA LYS A 135 -12.88 -21.62 1.80
C LYS A 135 -13.93 -21.59 2.92
N VAL A 136 -14.32 -20.41 3.42
CA VAL A 136 -15.28 -20.28 4.52
C VAL A 136 -16.70 -20.38 3.99
N ILE A 137 -17.39 -21.47 4.34
CA ILE A 137 -18.77 -21.76 3.92
C ILE A 137 -19.69 -21.68 5.14
N ALA A 138 -20.77 -20.91 5.03
CA ALA A 138 -21.85 -20.85 6.01
C ALA A 138 -23.17 -21.24 5.34
N ASN A 139 -23.89 -22.20 5.93
CA ASN A 139 -25.16 -22.73 5.39
C ASN A 139 -25.05 -23.14 3.91
N GLY A 140 -23.93 -23.77 3.53
CA GLY A 140 -23.69 -24.23 2.16
C GLY A 140 -23.34 -23.13 1.15
N ARG A 141 -23.10 -21.89 1.57
CA ARG A 141 -22.71 -20.78 0.69
C ARG A 141 -21.42 -20.11 1.16
N PRO A 142 -20.52 -19.72 0.25
CA PRO A 142 -19.34 -18.94 0.61
C PRO A 142 -19.78 -17.58 1.15
N LEU A 143 -19.19 -17.17 2.27
CA LEU A 143 -19.47 -15.87 2.88
C LEU A 143 -18.23 -14.97 2.74
N PRO A 144 -18.38 -13.74 2.24
CA PRO A 144 -17.27 -12.81 2.21
C PRO A 144 -16.83 -12.47 3.64
N PRO A 145 -15.51 -12.41 3.89
CA PRO A 145 -14.99 -12.09 5.20
C PRO A 145 -15.28 -10.63 5.57
N ARG A 146 -15.58 -10.40 6.85
CA ARG A 146 -15.67 -9.07 7.47
C ARG A 146 -14.28 -8.54 7.84
N PRO A 147 -14.08 -7.21 7.97
CA PRO A 147 -12.78 -6.65 8.31
C PRO A 147 -12.18 -7.21 9.61
N ALA A 148 -13.01 -7.45 10.63
CA ALA A 148 -12.55 -8.05 11.88
C ALA A 148 -12.05 -9.51 11.71
N GLN A 149 -12.61 -10.25 10.75
CA GLN A 149 -12.15 -11.62 10.44
C GLN A 149 -10.84 -11.61 9.68
N LEU A 150 -10.64 -10.62 8.81
CA LEU A 150 -9.37 -10.45 8.12
C LEU A 150 -8.26 -10.07 9.09
N LYS A 151 -8.56 -9.35 10.18
CA LYS A 151 -7.58 -8.96 11.20
C LYS A 151 -7.13 -10.09 12.14
N LYS A 152 -7.56 -11.33 11.94
CA LYS A 152 -7.13 -12.45 12.78
C LYS A 152 -5.62 -12.66 12.63
N GLU A 153 -4.95 -12.88 13.76
CA GLU A 153 -3.49 -12.97 13.83
C GLU A 153 -2.92 -14.06 12.92
N GLU A 154 -3.51 -15.26 12.94
CA GLU A 154 -3.11 -16.38 12.08
C GLU A 154 -3.10 -15.99 10.59
N LEU A 155 -4.16 -15.29 10.14
CA LEU A 155 -4.25 -14.85 8.75
C LEU A 155 -3.26 -13.74 8.43
N LEU A 156 -3.02 -12.81 9.37
CA LEU A 156 -1.99 -11.78 9.21
C LEU A 156 -0.61 -12.40 9.02
N ILE A 157 -0.25 -13.38 9.85
CA ILE A 157 1.03 -14.10 9.77
C ILE A 157 1.15 -14.84 8.43
N GLU A 158 0.11 -15.58 8.04
CA GLU A 158 0.11 -16.36 6.81
C GLU A 158 0.28 -15.46 5.56
N VAL A 159 -0.47 -14.36 5.50
CA VAL A 159 -0.36 -13.40 4.38
C VAL A 159 0.98 -12.66 4.41
N PHE A 160 1.54 -12.40 5.60
CA PHE A 160 2.86 -11.77 5.72
C PHE A 160 3.97 -12.66 5.17
N HIS A 161 3.95 -13.97 5.42
CA HIS A 161 4.93 -14.88 4.81
C HIS A 161 4.82 -14.93 3.28
N GLU A 162 3.60 -14.86 2.74
CA GLU A 162 3.41 -14.72 1.29
C GLU A 162 3.92 -13.38 0.77
N TRP A 163 3.78 -12.30 1.54
CA TRP A 163 4.34 -11.00 1.19
C TRP A 163 5.87 -11.02 1.16
N GLU A 164 6.52 -11.66 2.14
CA GLU A 164 7.98 -11.83 2.15
C GLU A 164 8.45 -12.63 0.93
N SER A 165 7.76 -13.74 0.62
CA SER A 165 8.02 -14.55 -0.57
C SER A 165 7.85 -13.73 -1.85
N TYR A 166 6.81 -12.89 -1.91
CA TYR A 166 6.56 -12.01 -3.05
C TYR A 166 7.64 -10.93 -3.19
N CYS A 167 8.15 -10.37 -2.09
CA CYS A 167 9.27 -9.43 -2.08
C CYS A 167 10.59 -10.07 -2.52
N GLN A 168 10.78 -11.37 -2.28
CA GLN A 168 11.93 -12.12 -2.78
C GLN A 168 11.82 -12.41 -4.28
N ALA A 169 10.61 -12.72 -4.76
CA ALA A 169 10.37 -13.05 -6.16
C ALA A 169 10.29 -11.82 -7.09
N SER A 170 9.81 -10.68 -6.59
CA SER A 170 9.50 -9.50 -7.41
C SER A 170 9.89 -8.20 -6.72
N LEU A 171 10.38 -7.23 -7.50
CA LEU A 171 10.65 -5.87 -7.01
C LEU A 171 9.32 -5.19 -6.64
N GLN A 172 9.29 -4.58 -5.46
CA GLN A 172 8.15 -3.82 -4.98
C GLN A 172 8.51 -2.35 -5.06
N ILE A 173 7.88 -1.63 -5.98
CA ILE A 173 8.20 -0.23 -6.29
C ILE A 173 7.05 0.65 -5.82
N ALA A 174 7.37 1.75 -5.14
CA ALA A 174 6.40 2.77 -4.77
C ALA A 174 5.87 3.46 -6.03
N LYS A 175 4.59 3.83 -6.04
CA LYS A 175 3.93 4.43 -7.21
C LYS A 175 4.03 5.95 -7.22
N SER A 176 4.20 6.58 -6.07
CA SER A 176 4.27 8.03 -5.96
C SER A 176 5.56 8.56 -6.58
N PRO A 177 5.50 9.63 -7.41
CA PRO A 177 6.70 10.28 -7.92
C PRO A 177 7.57 10.87 -6.80
N TYR A 178 7.04 11.05 -5.58
CA TYR A 178 7.82 11.47 -4.42
C TYR A 178 9.01 10.54 -4.14
N PHE A 179 8.89 9.25 -4.47
CA PHE A 179 9.92 8.24 -4.20
C PHE A 179 10.87 8.02 -5.39
N THR A 180 10.79 8.84 -6.44
CA THR A 180 11.73 8.74 -7.55
C THR A 180 13.01 9.52 -7.28
N ALA A 181 14.12 9.07 -7.86
CA ALA A 181 15.42 9.71 -7.79
C ALA A 181 15.36 11.13 -8.36
N THR A 182 14.56 11.37 -9.41
CA THR A 182 14.33 12.70 -9.98
C THR A 182 13.79 13.72 -8.95
N LEU A 183 12.89 13.30 -8.05
CA LEU A 183 12.30 14.18 -7.04
C LEU A 183 12.94 14.02 -5.65
N PHE A 184 14.09 13.38 -5.57
CA PHE A 184 14.79 13.17 -4.32
C PHE A 184 15.26 14.50 -3.72
N HIS A 185 14.91 14.74 -2.46
CA HIS A 185 15.33 15.94 -1.72
C HIS A 185 15.77 15.60 -0.29
N ASN A 186 16.27 14.37 -0.11
CA ASN A 186 16.84 13.87 1.15
C ASN A 186 15.88 13.88 2.35
N SER A 187 14.58 13.61 2.12
CA SER A 187 13.66 13.39 3.24
C SER A 187 13.90 12.04 3.92
N PRO A 188 13.66 11.89 5.23
CA PRO A 188 13.81 10.61 5.92
C PRO A 188 13.02 9.46 5.28
N MET A 189 11.85 9.75 4.72
CA MET A 189 11.03 8.75 4.02
C MET A 189 11.63 8.29 2.69
N GLN A 190 12.30 9.19 1.97
CA GLN A 190 13.00 8.83 0.72
C GLN A 190 14.25 8.00 1.02
N VAL A 191 15.00 8.35 2.07
CA VAL A 191 16.17 7.57 2.50
C VAL A 191 15.76 6.15 2.91
N ASP A 192 14.71 6.01 3.72
CA ASP A 192 14.17 4.69 4.10
C ASP A 192 13.68 3.89 2.89
N TYR A 193 13.08 4.55 1.89
CA TYR A 193 12.70 3.90 0.64
C TYR A 193 13.91 3.42 -0.16
N GLU A 194 14.95 4.24 -0.31
CA GLU A 194 16.18 3.84 -0.99
C GLU A 194 16.84 2.63 -0.29
N ASP A 195 16.88 2.63 1.04
CA ASP A 195 17.40 1.50 1.84
C ASP A 195 16.57 0.22 1.60
N PHE A 196 15.24 0.36 1.51
CA PHE A 196 14.37 -0.74 1.13
C PHE A 196 14.67 -1.28 -0.28
N ILE A 197 14.86 -0.41 -1.28
CA ILE A 197 15.22 -0.82 -2.63
C ILE A 197 16.58 -1.54 -2.67
N VAL A 198 17.58 -1.01 -1.95
CA VAL A 198 18.90 -1.66 -1.80
C VAL A 198 18.73 -3.06 -1.21
N LYS A 199 17.95 -3.22 -0.14
CA LYS A 199 17.65 -4.52 0.45
C LYS A 199 17.00 -5.46 -0.56
N GLN A 200 16.04 -4.99 -1.37
CA GLN A 200 15.42 -5.80 -2.41
C GLN A 200 16.41 -6.29 -3.46
N VAL A 201 17.27 -5.42 -3.97
CA VAL A 201 18.29 -5.78 -4.95
C VAL A 201 19.27 -6.80 -4.38
N ARG A 202 19.70 -6.64 -3.12
CA ARG A 202 20.62 -7.59 -2.45
C ARG A 202 20.02 -8.99 -2.27
N MET A 203 18.70 -9.11 -2.15
CA MET A 203 18.01 -10.40 -2.08
C MET A 203 17.97 -11.14 -3.42
N ARG A 204 18.37 -10.52 -4.54
CA ARG A 204 18.31 -11.13 -5.87
C ARG A 204 19.56 -11.97 -6.13
N GLN A 205 19.35 -13.13 -6.74
CA GLN A 205 20.44 -13.98 -7.21
C GLN A 205 21.31 -13.25 -8.24
N VAL A 206 20.68 -12.50 -9.15
CA VAL A 206 21.38 -11.71 -10.18
C VAL A 206 21.11 -10.22 -9.96
N GLN A 207 21.96 -9.59 -9.14
CA GLN A 207 21.73 -8.24 -8.64
C GLN A 207 21.76 -7.17 -9.73
N HIS A 208 22.65 -7.28 -10.74
CA HIS A 208 22.81 -6.24 -11.76
C HIS A 208 21.54 -5.99 -12.59
N TYR A 209 20.75 -7.02 -12.90
CA TYR A 209 19.47 -6.84 -13.61
C TYR A 209 18.45 -6.08 -12.77
N ALA A 210 18.35 -6.43 -11.48
CA ALA A 210 17.43 -5.74 -10.57
C ALA A 210 17.88 -4.30 -10.31
N LEU A 211 19.19 -4.07 -10.15
CA LEU A 211 19.76 -2.75 -9.96
C LEU A 211 19.50 -1.85 -11.18
N GLY A 212 19.80 -2.34 -12.39
CA GLY A 212 19.53 -1.60 -13.62
C GLY A 212 18.05 -1.28 -13.80
N THR A 213 17.17 -2.22 -13.45
CA THR A 213 15.72 -2.01 -13.45
C THR A 213 15.30 -0.89 -12.48
N CYS A 214 15.82 -0.91 -11.24
CA CYS A 214 15.50 0.13 -10.25
C CYS A 214 15.97 1.52 -10.69
N ILE A 215 17.18 1.64 -11.24
CA ILE A 215 17.77 2.92 -11.64
C ILE A 215 17.12 3.44 -12.93
N TYR A 216 17.15 2.64 -14.01
CA TYR A 216 16.86 3.14 -15.35
C TYR A 216 15.40 2.98 -15.78
N ARG A 217 14.69 1.97 -15.26
CA ARG A 217 13.28 1.72 -15.63
C ARG A 217 12.31 2.40 -14.69
N TYR A 218 12.57 2.32 -13.39
CA TYR A 218 11.65 2.83 -12.38
C TYR A 218 12.06 4.16 -11.76
N ASP A 219 13.28 4.65 -12.03
CA ASP A 219 13.84 5.82 -11.37
C ASP A 219 13.71 5.74 -9.84
N ALA A 220 13.82 4.54 -9.27
CA ALA A 220 13.49 4.24 -7.87
C ALA A 220 14.72 4.28 -6.94
N LEU A 221 15.92 4.42 -7.49
CA LEU A 221 17.17 4.47 -6.74
C LEU A 221 18.14 5.42 -7.43
N ARG A 222 18.70 6.37 -6.69
CA ARG A 222 19.76 7.25 -7.21
C ARG A 222 21.05 6.50 -7.46
N ILE A 223 21.82 6.97 -8.45
CA ILE A 223 23.13 6.37 -8.78
C ILE A 223 24.12 6.52 -7.62
N GLU A 224 24.07 7.63 -6.86
CA GLU A 224 24.93 7.87 -5.71
C GLU A 224 24.70 6.81 -4.64
N LYS A 225 23.44 6.54 -4.31
CA LYS A 225 23.09 5.49 -3.33
C LYS A 225 23.50 4.10 -3.82
N ALA A 226 23.40 3.84 -5.12
CA ALA A 226 23.86 2.59 -5.71
C ALA A 226 25.39 2.44 -5.57
N LEU A 227 26.17 3.49 -5.85
CA LEU A 227 27.63 3.52 -5.69
C LEU A 227 28.08 3.31 -4.24
N GLU A 228 27.29 3.79 -3.26
CA GLU A 228 27.54 3.55 -1.84
C GLU A 228 27.23 2.11 -1.41
N SER A 229 26.30 1.44 -2.11
CA SER A 229 25.67 0.19 -1.63
C SER A 229 26.13 -1.08 -2.34
N PHE A 230 26.73 -0.96 -3.54
CA PHE A 230 27.10 -2.08 -4.41
C PHE A 230 28.50 -1.90 -5.00
N ASP A 231 29.15 -3.01 -5.30
CA ASP A 231 30.45 -3.00 -5.96
C ASP A 231 30.36 -2.40 -7.36
N ILE A 232 31.42 -1.69 -7.77
CA ILE A 232 31.50 -1.03 -9.08
C ILE A 232 31.35 -2.02 -10.25
N SER A 233 31.72 -3.29 -10.05
CA SER A 233 31.54 -4.36 -11.04
C SER A 233 30.06 -4.64 -11.32
N ILE A 234 29.21 -4.70 -10.28
CA ILE A 234 27.76 -4.90 -10.39
C ILE A 234 27.11 -3.69 -11.07
N ILE A 235 27.54 -2.49 -10.71
CA ILE A 235 27.04 -1.24 -11.29
C ILE A 235 27.37 -1.17 -12.79
N ASN A 236 28.63 -1.48 -13.17
CA ASN A 236 29.04 -1.53 -14.57
C ASN A 236 28.25 -2.59 -15.38
N GLN A 237 27.93 -3.73 -14.78
CA GLN A 237 27.05 -4.72 -15.40
C GLN A 237 25.62 -4.18 -15.55
N ALA A 238 25.08 -3.53 -14.53
CA ALA A 238 23.73 -2.97 -14.55
C ALA A 238 23.59 -1.91 -15.66
N ILE A 239 24.58 -1.03 -15.82
CA ILE A 239 24.66 -0.05 -16.91
C ILE A 239 24.62 -0.76 -18.26
N LYS A 240 25.50 -1.76 -18.47
CA LYS A 240 25.60 -2.50 -19.74
C LYS A 240 24.31 -3.24 -20.11
N SER A 241 23.60 -3.79 -19.12
CA SER A 241 22.37 -4.54 -19.33
C SER A 241 21.12 -3.67 -19.53
N SER A 242 21.24 -2.35 -19.33
CA SER A 242 20.12 -1.39 -19.41
C SER A 242 20.18 -0.49 -20.64
N ILE A 243 21.23 -0.62 -21.46
CA ILE A 243 21.42 -0.02 -22.78
C ILE A 243 20.93 -1.02 -23.84
#